data_AF-A0A0L0F1P3-F1
#
_entry.id   AF-A0A0L0F1P3-F1
#
_cell.length_a   1.000
_cell.length_b   1.000
_cell.length_c   1.000
_cell.angle_alpha   90.00
_cell.angle_beta   90.00
_cell.angle_gamma   90.00
#
_symmetry.space_group_name_H-M   'P 1'
#
loop_
_entity.id
_entity.type
_entity.pdbx_description
1 polymer ?
#
loop_
_entity_poly.entity_id
_entity_poly.type
_entity_poly.pdbx_seq_one_letter_code
_entity_poly.pdbx_strand_id
1 'polypeptide(L)'
;MMEGLTAKVFRTYNASITLQDELGKTVLKASATPIEKLAAYNAANRAVAILCNHQRAVPKAHDESMGKMQEQVKGWKKDLKDLKKEIKGLDKKSSAHEKMTKKISTLALRIQKKEVQIGDKEDNKSVALGTSKINYMDPRISVAWYVHDDCSE
;
A
#
# COMPACT_ATOMS: atom_id res chain seq x y z
N MET A 1 3.26 27.69 -30.86
CA MET A 1 3.23 27.60 -29.38
C MET A 1 1.83 28.03 -28.92
N MET A 2 1.25 27.34 -27.94
CA MET A 2 -0.08 27.66 -27.40
C MET A 2 0.02 28.80 -26.38
N GLU A 3 -0.93 29.73 -26.38
CA GLU A 3 -0.97 30.85 -25.43
C GLU A 3 -1.13 30.34 -23.98
N GLY A 4 -0.43 30.97 -23.02
CA GLY A 4 -0.45 30.55 -21.61
C GLY A 4 0.39 29.31 -21.27
N LEU A 5 1.06 28.70 -22.25
CA LEU A 5 1.94 27.55 -22.04
C LEU A 5 3.24 27.98 -21.34
N THR A 6 3.52 27.39 -20.17
CA THR A 6 4.74 27.62 -19.40
C THR A 6 5.42 26.30 -19.04
N ALA A 7 6.69 26.32 -18.66
CA ALA A 7 7.41 25.12 -18.20
C ALA A 7 6.70 24.40 -17.03
N LYS A 8 5.97 25.14 -16.19
CA LYS A 8 5.17 24.58 -15.09
C LYS A 8 4.01 23.74 -15.62
N VAL A 9 3.35 24.18 -16.70
CA VAL A 9 2.24 23.44 -17.33
C VAL A 9 2.71 22.06 -17.80
N PHE A 10 3.90 21.97 -18.38
CA PHE A 10 4.48 20.68 -18.78
C PHE A 10 4.73 19.73 -17.62
N ARG A 11 5.22 20.23 -16.47
CA ARG A 11 5.42 19.40 -15.27
C ARG A 11 4.11 18.82 -14.76
N THR A 12 3.05 19.63 -14.70
CA THR A 12 1.72 19.19 -14.26
C THR A 12 1.08 18.23 -15.26
N TYR A 13 1.20 18.49 -16.56
CA TYR A 13 0.73 17.59 -17.62
C TYR A 13 1.41 16.23 -17.51
N ASN A 14 2.76 16.19 -17.48
CA ASN A 14 3.53 14.95 -17.41
C ASN A 14 3.23 14.15 -16.12
N ALA A 15 3.05 14.84 -14.99
CA ALA A 15 2.68 14.19 -13.74
C ALA A 15 1.27 13.58 -13.79
N SER A 16 0.30 14.31 -14.35
CA SER A 16 -1.09 13.85 -14.44
C SER A 16 -1.26 12.70 -15.42
N ILE A 17 -0.63 12.76 -16.60
CA ILE A 17 -0.68 11.66 -17.57
C ILE A 17 0.00 10.40 -17.02
N THR A 18 1.14 10.56 -16.34
CA THR A 18 1.83 9.43 -15.68
C THR A 18 0.95 8.79 -14.62
N LEU A 19 0.24 9.57 -13.81
CA LEU A 19 -0.71 9.02 -12.84
C LEU A 19 -1.78 8.18 -13.54
N GLN A 20 -2.37 8.71 -14.61
CA GLN A 20 -3.41 8.02 -15.37
C GLN A 20 -2.90 6.71 -15.97
N ASP A 21 -1.72 6.73 -16.58
CA ASP A 21 -1.10 5.54 -17.19
C ASP A 21 -0.77 4.47 -16.14
N GLU A 22 -0.19 4.87 -15.00
CA GLU A 22 0.16 3.94 -13.92
C GLU A 22 -1.08 3.34 -13.25
N LEU A 23 -2.13 4.15 -13.03
CA LEU A 23 -3.41 3.65 -12.53
C LEU A 23 -4.08 2.71 -13.55
N GLY A 24 -3.97 2.99 -14.85
CA GLY A 24 -4.48 2.13 -15.93
C GLY A 24 -3.77 0.78 -16.04
N LYS A 25 -2.52 0.67 -15.56
CA LYS A 25 -1.78 -0.61 -15.48
C LYS A 25 -2.21 -1.46 -14.29
N THR A 26 -2.91 -0.88 -13.32
CA THR A 26 -3.28 -1.58 -12.10
C THR A 26 -4.43 -2.54 -12.38
N VAL A 27 -4.21 -3.83 -12.13
CA VAL A 27 -5.26 -4.86 -12.21
C VAL A 27 -5.74 -5.18 -10.80
N LEU A 28 -6.84 -4.54 -10.41
CA LEU A 28 -7.55 -4.83 -9.17
C LEU A 28 -8.72 -5.78 -9.43
N LYS A 29 -9.05 -6.60 -8.43
CA LYS A 29 -10.30 -7.38 -8.46
C LYS A 29 -11.46 -6.43 -8.17
N ALA A 30 -12.65 -6.69 -8.72
CA ALA A 30 -13.85 -5.94 -8.36
C ALA A 30 -14.09 -5.91 -6.83
N SER A 31 -13.72 -6.99 -6.13
CA SER A 31 -13.77 -7.11 -4.67
C SER A 31 -12.54 -6.59 -3.93
N ALA A 32 -11.67 -5.79 -4.58
CA ALA A 32 -10.49 -5.23 -3.95
C ALA A 32 -10.87 -4.37 -2.74
N THR A 33 -10.22 -4.64 -1.62
CA THR A 33 -10.44 -3.90 -0.39
C THR A 33 -9.92 -2.47 -0.52
N PRO A 34 -10.44 -1.49 0.24
CA PRO A 34 -9.92 -0.13 0.24
C PRO A 34 -8.40 -0.03 0.53
N ILE A 35 -7.85 -1.01 1.25
CA ILE A 35 -6.41 -1.11 1.54
C ILE A 35 -5.63 -1.46 0.27
N GLU A 36 -6.11 -2.41 -0.53
CA GLU A 36 -5.48 -2.81 -1.80
C GLU A 36 -5.58 -1.67 -2.83
N LYS A 37 -6.73 -0.99 -2.91
CA LYS A 37 -6.89 0.20 -3.75
C LYS A 37 -5.90 1.30 -3.34
N LEU A 38 -5.78 1.59 -2.05
CA LEU A 38 -4.83 2.59 -1.55
C LEU A 38 -3.37 2.22 -1.86
N ALA A 39 -2.98 0.95 -1.74
CA ALA A 39 -1.64 0.49 -2.06
C ALA A 39 -1.32 0.69 -3.55
N ALA A 40 -2.24 0.31 -4.44
CA ALA A 40 -2.10 0.54 -5.88
C ALA A 40 -1.96 2.02 -6.22
N TYR A 41 -2.81 2.87 -5.63
CA TYR A 41 -2.75 4.31 -5.83
C TYR A 41 -1.42 4.90 -5.34
N ASN A 42 -0.91 4.45 -4.19
CA ASN A 42 0.38 4.89 -3.68
C ASN A 42 1.55 4.47 -4.58
N ALA A 43 1.49 3.28 -5.19
CA ALA A 43 2.47 2.84 -6.16
C ALA A 43 2.48 3.75 -7.41
N ALA A 44 1.30 4.09 -7.95
CA ALA A 44 1.19 5.02 -9.07
C ALA A 44 1.69 6.42 -8.71
N ASN A 45 1.31 6.96 -7.54
CA ASN A 45 1.81 8.26 -7.07
C ASN A 45 3.33 8.26 -6.85
N ARG A 46 3.91 7.12 -6.45
CA ARG A 46 5.37 6.99 -6.30
C ARG A 46 6.10 7.16 -7.64
N ALA A 47 5.57 6.59 -8.72
CA ALA A 47 6.13 6.80 -10.06
C ALA A 47 6.10 8.28 -10.47
N VAL A 48 4.98 8.97 -10.21
CA VAL A 48 4.85 10.42 -10.44
C VAL A 48 5.84 11.22 -9.61
N ALA A 49 6.02 10.87 -8.34
CA ALA A 49 6.96 11.54 -7.44
C ALA A 49 8.42 11.36 -7.91
N ILE A 50 8.77 10.18 -8.42
CA ILE A 50 10.09 9.91 -9.02
C ILE A 50 10.29 10.76 -10.28
N LEU A 51 9.30 10.78 -11.19
CA LEU A 51 9.33 11.61 -12.40
C LEU A 51 9.52 13.10 -12.06
N CYS A 52 8.86 13.58 -11.01
CA CYS A 52 8.95 14.97 -10.56
C CYS A 52 10.23 15.27 -9.74
N ASN A 53 11.11 14.29 -9.54
CA ASN A 53 12.29 14.37 -8.68
C ASN A 53 11.97 14.81 -7.23
N HIS A 54 10.84 14.37 -6.68
CA HIS A 54 10.47 14.62 -5.29
C HIS A 54 11.20 13.64 -4.35
N GLN A 55 12.53 13.67 -4.39
CA GLN A 55 13.37 12.88 -3.52
C GLN A 55 13.40 13.48 -2.11
N ARG A 56 13.58 12.61 -1.11
CA ARG A 56 13.89 12.99 0.27
C ARG A 56 15.04 12.15 0.78
N ALA A 57 15.81 12.71 1.70
CA ALA A 57 16.78 11.93 2.45
C ALA A 57 16.06 10.82 3.24
N VAL A 58 16.66 9.64 3.26
CA VAL A 58 16.18 8.54 4.11
C VAL A 58 16.26 8.99 5.57
N PRO A 59 15.18 8.92 6.35
CA PRO A 59 15.22 9.30 7.76
C PRO A 59 16.28 8.51 8.53
N LYS A 60 17.04 9.16 9.41
CA LYS A 60 18.10 8.49 10.20
C LYS A 60 17.59 7.31 11.04
N ALA A 61 16.35 7.39 11.51
CA ALA A 61 15.70 6.34 12.30
C ALA A 61 14.93 5.31 11.44
N HIS A 62 15.09 5.33 10.11
CA HIS A 62 14.38 4.41 9.21
C HIS A 62 14.74 2.96 9.51
N ASP A 63 16.03 2.62 9.52
CA ASP A 63 16.51 1.25 9.73
C ASP A 63 16.12 0.72 11.11
N GLU A 64 16.25 1.55 12.15
CA GLU A 64 15.81 1.19 13.51
C GLU A 64 14.31 0.89 13.55
N SER A 65 13.50 1.75 12.90
CA SER A 65 12.06 1.54 12.83
C SER A 65 11.69 0.30 12.00
N MET A 66 12.42 0.01 10.92
CA MET A 66 12.23 -1.19 10.11
C MET A 66 12.57 -2.44 10.91
N GLY A 67 13.69 -2.45 11.62
CA GLY A 67 14.10 -3.54 12.51
C GLY A 67 13.03 -3.87 13.54
N LYS A 68 12.52 -2.86 14.27
CA LYS A 68 11.44 -3.04 15.25
C LYS A 68 10.17 -3.67 14.65
N MET A 69 9.78 -3.25 13.44
CA MET A 69 8.61 -3.82 12.77
C MET A 69 8.84 -5.25 12.28
N GLN A 70 10.02 -5.56 11.75
CA GLN A 70 10.40 -6.90 11.32
C GLN A 70 10.49 -7.87 12.51
N GLU A 71 11.05 -7.44 13.63
CA GLU A 71 11.09 -8.23 14.87
C GLU A 71 9.69 -8.52 15.39
N GLN A 72 8.80 -7.53 15.37
CA GLN A 72 7.40 -7.71 15.77
C GLN A 72 6.69 -8.75 14.88
N VAL A 73 6.87 -8.68 13.55
CA VAL A 73 6.32 -9.67 12.62
C VAL A 73 6.93 -11.05 12.85
N LYS A 74 8.23 -11.14 13.12
CA LYS A 74 8.92 -12.40 13.42
C LYS A 74 8.36 -13.05 14.69
N GLY A 75 8.08 -12.26 15.73
CA GLY A 75 7.41 -12.71 16.95
C GLY A 75 6.02 -13.29 16.64
N TRP A 76 5.17 -12.53 15.95
CA TRP A 76 3.83 -13.00 15.58
C TRP A 76 3.84 -14.24 14.69
N LYS A 77 4.81 -14.37 13.77
CA LYS A 77 4.97 -15.58 12.95
C LYS A 77 5.34 -16.81 13.78
N LYS A 78 6.14 -16.64 14.84
CA LYS A 78 6.46 -17.70 15.80
C LYS A 78 5.19 -18.12 16.56
N ASP A 79 4.46 -17.15 17.12
CA ASP A 79 3.21 -17.41 17.83
C ASP A 79 2.18 -18.11 16.93
N LEU A 80 2.06 -17.66 15.68
CA LEU A 80 1.19 -18.28 14.69
C LEU A 80 1.58 -19.74 14.41
N LYS A 81 2.88 -20.05 14.37
CA LYS A 81 3.39 -21.41 14.16
C LYS A 81 3.05 -22.30 15.36
N ASP A 82 3.18 -21.79 16.57
CA ASP A 82 2.90 -22.55 17.79
C ASP A 82 1.40 -22.78 17.98
N LEU A 83 0.55 -21.76 17.75
CA LEU A 83 -0.91 -21.91 17.69
C LEU A 83 -1.36 -22.94 16.64
N LYS A 84 -0.71 -22.95 15.46
CA LYS A 84 -0.97 -23.95 14.41
C LYS A 84 -0.54 -25.37 14.78
N LYS A 85 0.38 -25.55 15.74
CA LYS A 85 0.72 -26.88 16.27
C LYS A 85 -0.31 -27.30 17.33
N GLU A 86 -0.65 -26.39 18.25
CA GLU A 86 -1.63 -26.65 19.30
C GLU A 86 -2.99 -27.08 18.74
N ILE A 87 -3.44 -26.40 17.67
CA ILE A 87 -4.73 -26.73 17.06
C ILE A 87 -4.78 -28.14 16.44
N LYS A 88 -3.64 -28.71 16.02
CA LYS A 88 -3.59 -30.07 15.44
C LYS A 88 -3.93 -31.16 16.45
N GLY A 89 -3.74 -30.90 17.73
CA GLY A 89 -4.07 -31.82 18.83
C GLY A 89 -5.52 -31.70 19.32
N LEU A 90 -6.28 -30.73 18.82
CA LEU A 90 -7.66 -30.48 19.25
C LEU A 90 -8.67 -31.15 18.31
N ASP A 91 -9.75 -31.68 18.88
CA ASP A 91 -10.87 -32.17 18.09
C ASP A 91 -11.54 -31.02 17.32
N LYS A 92 -11.77 -31.22 16.02
CA LYS A 92 -12.30 -30.21 15.09
C LYS A 92 -13.68 -29.71 15.49
N LYS A 93 -14.47 -30.53 16.20
CA LYS A 93 -15.82 -30.18 16.68
C LYS A 93 -15.82 -29.51 18.05
N SER A 94 -14.68 -29.41 18.71
CA SER A 94 -14.57 -28.76 20.02
C SER A 94 -14.71 -27.24 19.90
N SER A 95 -15.41 -26.63 20.85
CA SER A 95 -15.48 -25.16 20.98
C SER A 95 -14.09 -24.54 21.15
N ALA A 96 -13.11 -25.29 21.68
CA ALA A 96 -11.72 -24.85 21.79
C ALA A 96 -11.05 -24.73 20.41
N HIS A 97 -11.32 -25.67 19.49
CA HIS A 97 -10.78 -25.63 18.12
C HIS A 97 -11.33 -24.44 17.34
N GLU A 98 -12.62 -24.14 17.47
CA GLU A 98 -13.24 -22.98 16.81
C GLU A 98 -12.63 -21.66 17.31
N LYS A 99 -12.47 -21.50 18.65
CA LYS A 99 -11.83 -20.33 19.25
C LYS A 99 -10.38 -20.18 18.79
N MET A 100 -9.63 -21.27 18.72
CA MET A 100 -8.23 -21.26 18.26
C MET A 100 -8.13 -20.89 16.78
N THR A 101 -9.04 -21.40 15.95
CA THR A 101 -9.10 -21.07 14.52
C THR A 101 -9.30 -19.57 14.30
N LYS A 102 -10.24 -18.95 15.05
CA LYS A 102 -10.48 -17.50 15.00
C LYS A 102 -9.27 -16.68 15.45
N LYS A 103 -8.51 -17.14 16.46
CA LYS A 103 -7.25 -16.50 16.87
C LYS A 103 -6.19 -16.58 15.77
N ILE A 104 -6.02 -17.77 15.16
CA ILE A 104 -5.08 -17.99 14.06
C ILE A 104 -5.40 -17.09 12.86
N SER A 105 -6.67 -16.99 12.46
CA SER A 105 -7.07 -16.15 11.33
C SER A 105 -6.82 -14.67 11.60
N THR A 106 -7.17 -14.20 12.81
CA THR A 106 -6.97 -12.80 13.22
C THR A 106 -5.47 -12.44 13.25
N LEU A 107 -4.64 -13.32 13.81
CA LEU A 107 -3.20 -13.11 13.87
C LEU A 107 -2.56 -13.14 12.47
N ALA A 108 -3.02 -14.03 11.59
CA ALA A 108 -2.55 -14.09 10.20
C ALA A 108 -2.86 -12.79 9.43
N LEU A 109 -4.08 -12.26 9.56
CA LEU A 109 -4.46 -10.97 8.97
C LEU A 109 -3.62 -9.82 9.52
N ARG A 110 -3.33 -9.83 10.82
CA ARG A 110 -2.48 -8.81 11.46
C ARG A 110 -1.04 -8.85 10.93
N ILE A 111 -0.48 -10.04 10.72
CA ILE A 111 0.84 -10.24 10.11
C ILE A 111 0.84 -9.68 8.69
N GLN A 112 -0.13 -10.09 7.85
CA GLN A 112 -0.24 -9.64 6.47
C GLN A 112 -0.30 -8.11 6.37
N LYS A 113 -1.16 -7.47 7.18
CA LYS A 113 -1.28 -6.00 7.23
C LYS A 113 0.04 -5.33 7.59
N LYS A 114 0.79 -5.91 8.53
CA LYS A 114 2.07 -5.34 8.98
C LYS A 114 3.17 -5.53 7.92
N GLU A 115 3.18 -6.64 7.21
CA GLU A 115 4.11 -6.89 6.11
C GLU A 115 3.91 -5.92 4.95
N VAL A 116 2.66 -5.66 4.55
CA VAL A 116 2.33 -4.63 3.55
C VAL A 116 2.85 -3.26 3.99
N GLN A 117 2.60 -2.89 5.26
CA GLN A 117 3.10 -1.62 5.82
C GLN A 117 4.64 -1.52 5.81
N ILE A 118 5.35 -2.63 6.02
CA ILE A 118 6.81 -2.69 5.95
C ILE A 118 7.28 -2.44 4.50
N GLY A 119 6.65 -3.09 3.53
CA GLY A 119 6.93 -2.89 2.09
C GLY A 119 6.72 -1.42 1.68
N ASP A 120 5.54 -0.87 1.99
CA ASP A 120 5.21 0.53 1.67
C ASP A 120 6.21 1.53 2.29
N LYS A 121 6.66 1.27 3.52
CA LYS A 121 7.61 2.15 4.19
C LYS A 121 8.99 2.10 3.51
N GLU A 122 9.41 0.92 3.09
CA GLU A 122 10.68 0.70 2.41
C GLU A 122 10.69 1.33 1.02
N ASP A 123 9.64 1.11 0.23
CA ASP A 123 9.53 1.64 -1.12
C ASP A 123 9.54 3.18 -1.13
N ASN A 124 8.95 3.79 -0.10
CA ASN A 124 8.83 5.24 0.04
C ASN A 124 9.94 5.90 0.88
N LYS A 125 11.01 5.17 1.24
CA LYS A 125 12.06 5.68 2.13
C LYS A 125 12.78 6.93 1.60
N SER A 126 12.94 7.03 0.28
CA SER A 126 13.65 8.10 -0.41
C SER A 126 12.77 9.03 -1.25
N VAL A 127 11.44 8.86 -1.20
CA VAL A 127 10.50 9.60 -2.05
C VAL A 127 9.46 10.33 -1.20
N ALA A 128 9.14 11.57 -1.57
CA ALA A 128 8.13 12.41 -0.93
C ALA A 128 6.85 12.47 -1.77
N LEU A 129 5.83 11.72 -1.36
CA LEU A 129 4.56 11.57 -2.10
C LEU A 129 3.58 12.75 -1.98
N GLY A 130 3.75 13.60 -0.96
CA GLY A 130 2.81 14.69 -0.67
C GLY A 130 2.83 15.80 -1.72
N THR A 131 4.03 16.16 -2.19
CA THR A 131 4.22 17.27 -3.13
C THR A 131 3.61 16.98 -4.50
N SER A 132 3.81 15.78 -5.04
CA SER A 132 3.18 15.33 -6.29
C SER A 132 1.66 15.36 -6.14
N LYS A 133 1.15 14.78 -5.05
CA LYS A 133 -0.27 14.64 -4.78
C LYS A 133 -1.04 15.95 -4.71
N ILE A 134 -0.48 16.97 -4.06
CA ILE A 134 -1.20 18.23 -3.86
C ILE A 134 -1.05 19.18 -5.06
N ASN A 135 0.10 19.19 -5.73
CA ASN A 135 0.45 20.28 -6.64
C ASN A 135 0.52 19.90 -8.12
N TYR A 136 0.63 18.61 -8.45
CA TYR A 136 0.97 18.17 -9.81
C TYR A 136 0.02 17.12 -10.39
N MET A 137 -0.91 16.59 -9.60
CA MET A 137 -1.88 15.59 -10.04
C MET A 137 -3.28 16.20 -10.18
N ASP A 138 -3.95 15.94 -11.30
CA ASP A 138 -5.37 16.28 -11.47
C ASP A 138 -6.24 15.39 -10.56
N PRO A 139 -6.96 15.96 -9.57
CA PRO A 139 -7.77 15.17 -8.64
C PRO A 139 -8.88 14.38 -9.33
N ARG A 140 -9.33 14.82 -10.52
CA ARG A 140 -10.38 14.12 -11.28
C ARG A 140 -9.92 12.75 -11.76
N ILE A 141 -8.64 12.57 -12.06
CA ILE A 141 -8.06 11.26 -12.41
C ILE A 141 -8.22 10.30 -11.22
N SER A 142 -7.96 10.79 -10.00
CA SER A 142 -8.07 9.98 -8.79
C SER A 142 -9.52 9.63 -8.46
N VAL A 143 -10.44 10.58 -8.63
CA VAL A 143 -11.88 10.35 -8.45
C VAL A 143 -12.42 9.38 -9.50
N ALA A 144 -12.07 9.58 -10.77
CA ALA A 144 -12.52 8.71 -11.86
C ALA A 144 -12.03 7.28 -11.67
N TRP A 145 -10.76 7.10 -11.29
CA TRP A 145 -10.22 5.77 -10.99
C TRP A 145 -10.95 5.09 -9.84
N TYR A 146 -11.20 5.82 -8.74
CA TYR A 146 -11.92 5.29 -7.59
C TYR A 146 -13.36 4.87 -7.93
N VAL A 147 -14.09 5.74 -8.65
CA VAL A 147 -15.49 5.48 -9.04
C VAL A 147 -15.59 4.37 -10.08
N HIS A 148 -14.71 4.34 -11.08
CA HIS A 148 -14.71 3.28 -12.10
C HIS A 148 -14.48 1.90 -11.47
N ASP A 149 -13.53 1.81 -10.53
CA ASP A 149 -13.24 0.55 -9.84
C ASP A 149 -14.38 0.11 -8.90
N ASP A 150 -15.11 1.05 -8.27
CA ASP A 150 -16.30 0.76 -7.45
C ASP A 150 -17.54 0.38 -8.30
N CYS A 151 -17.66 0.88 -9.53
CA CYS A 151 -18.79 0.60 -10.43
C CYS A 151 -18.61 -0.62 -11.33
N SER A 152 -17.48 -1.33 -11.24
CA SER A 152 -17.19 -2.54 -12.03
C SER A 152 -17.88 -3.81 -11.48
N GLU A 153 -18.94 -3.65 -10.67
CA GLU A 153 -19.78 -4.72 -10.10
C GLU A 153 -20.92 -5.16 -11.04
#